data_AF-A0A1M6Y6E5-F1
#
_entry.id   AF-A0A1M6Y6E5-F1
#
_cell.length_a   1.000
_cell.length_b   1.000
_cell.length_c   1.000
_cell.angle_alpha   90.00
_cell.angle_beta   90.00
_cell.angle_gamma   90.00
#
_symmetry.space_group_name_H-M   'P 1'
#
loop_
_entity.id
_entity.type
_entity.pdbx_description
1 polymer ?
#
loop_
_entity_poly.entity_id
_entity_poly.type
_entity_poly.pdbx_seq_one_letter_code
_entity_poly.pdbx_strand_id
1 'polypeptide(L)'
;MAVKIHVLHVKNGQCVIVDHGSRKSLVDIHKLSESERAEEQEVSEEKFSKSSAGGYVYRATNPISYWTDVIGNKSAFRTIITHPDKDHITGIDEFLDSIGTINMWMPTQHIDTIPDNDDGNRIKKIVNGEETGVKFIEPKRDSDSEFFGTGNADWDQIQILHPTSFHESESANQGSYLIKIHHGKSSVIIGGDTGKETFEWLLDKHPDDLKCTVFVASHHGRQTGWPGQDVMEHMNPLMVLIPKGKIPSKDSALGNYARVLGADRYLTTSYAGNIRVELNKKDDISSFECEREFVNKQLSDVLEKARRLRNG
;
A
#
# COMPACT_ATOMS: atom_id res chain seq x y z
N MET A 1 -14.84 -6.61 13.70
CA MET A 1 -14.78 -5.19 13.30
C MET A 1 -14.49 -5.11 11.81
N ALA A 2 -14.90 -4.04 11.13
CA ALA A 2 -14.60 -3.87 9.70
C ALA A 2 -13.11 -3.58 9.49
N VAL A 3 -12.56 -4.01 8.34
CA VAL A 3 -11.19 -3.66 7.93
C VAL A 3 -11.28 -2.51 6.93
N LYS A 4 -10.63 -1.38 7.26
CA LYS A 4 -10.56 -0.21 6.36
C LYS A 4 -9.13 -0.01 5.88
N ILE A 5 -8.97 0.26 4.59
CA ILE A 5 -7.69 0.56 3.96
C ILE A 5 -7.74 1.98 3.43
N HIS A 6 -6.75 2.77 3.82
CA HIS A 6 -6.55 4.14 3.35
C HIS A 6 -5.28 4.16 2.50
N VAL A 7 -5.42 4.38 1.19
CA VAL A 7 -4.28 4.53 0.27
C VAL A 7 -4.10 6.01 -0.01
N LEU A 8 -3.01 6.59 0.50
CA LEU A 8 -2.83 8.04 0.46
C LEU A 8 -2.22 8.50 -0.87
N HIS A 9 -2.61 9.69 -1.32
CA HIS A 9 -1.92 10.35 -2.43
C HIS A 9 -0.71 11.12 -1.91
N VAL A 10 0.45 10.45 -1.86
CA VAL A 10 1.72 11.02 -1.38
C VAL A 10 2.72 11.27 -2.52
N LYS A 11 2.23 11.39 -3.76
CA LYS A 11 3.05 11.53 -4.98
C LYS A 11 3.93 10.33 -5.27
N ASN A 12 5.25 10.49 -5.15
CA ASN A 12 6.23 9.59 -5.73
C ASN A 12 6.57 8.44 -4.79
N GLY A 13 5.84 8.28 -3.69
CA GLY A 13 6.00 7.15 -2.80
C GLY A 13 4.69 6.50 -2.38
N GLN A 14 4.79 5.70 -1.33
CA GLN A 14 3.70 4.89 -0.80
C GLN A 14 3.38 5.28 0.64
N CYS A 15 2.09 5.32 0.95
CA CYS A 15 1.61 5.36 2.32
C CYS A 15 0.22 4.73 2.37
N VAL A 16 0.12 3.62 3.10
CA VAL A 16 -1.14 2.92 3.33
C VAL A 16 -1.38 2.84 4.82
N ILE A 17 -2.61 3.11 5.26
CA ILE A 17 -3.02 2.92 6.65
C ILE A 17 -4.09 1.85 6.68
N VAL A 18 -3.90 0.86 7.55
CA VAL A 18 -4.86 -0.23 7.77
C VAL A 18 -5.50 -0.05 9.14
N ASP A 19 -6.82 0.07 9.14
CA ASP A 19 -7.65 0.07 10.33
C ASP A 19 -8.21 -1.32 10.58
N HIS A 20 -7.70 -1.99 11.62
CA HIS A 20 -8.17 -3.30 12.10
C HIS A 20 -9.27 -3.17 13.18
N GLY A 21 -9.77 -1.95 13.43
CA GLY A 21 -10.64 -1.60 14.55
C GLY A 21 -9.84 -1.00 15.70
N SER A 22 -9.47 -1.82 16.69
CA SER A 22 -8.73 -1.33 17.87
C SER A 22 -7.27 -0.98 17.57
N ARG A 23 -6.68 -1.61 16.55
CA ARG A 23 -5.28 -1.41 16.13
C ARG A 23 -5.23 -0.76 14.76
N LYS A 24 -4.20 0.08 14.56
CA LYS A 24 -3.90 0.76 13.31
C LYS A 24 -2.48 0.42 12.88
N SER A 25 -2.32 0.05 11.62
CA SER A 25 -1.02 -0.23 11.01
C SER A 25 -0.69 0.85 10.00
N LEU A 26 0.48 1.45 10.10
CA LEU A 26 1.07 2.22 9.01
C LEU A 26 1.85 1.23 8.12
N VAL A 27 1.65 1.28 6.80
CA VAL A 27 2.39 0.49 5.82
C VAL A 27 3.04 1.45 4.83
N ASP A 28 4.36 1.58 4.95
CA ASP A 28 5.20 2.59 4.32
C ASP A 28 4.80 4.04 4.65
N ILE A 29 5.75 4.95 4.45
CA ILE A 29 5.53 6.38 4.54
C ILE A 29 6.35 7.13 3.52
N HIS A 30 5.70 8.12 2.91
CA HIS A 30 6.39 9.12 2.13
C HIS A 30 5.80 10.49 2.44
N LYS A 31 6.64 11.37 2.98
CA LYS A 31 6.29 12.75 3.30
C LYS A 31 7.15 13.68 2.47
N LEU A 32 6.52 14.49 1.61
CA LEU A 32 7.22 15.57 0.93
C LEU A 32 7.82 16.56 1.92
N SER A 33 9.06 16.99 1.64
CA SER A 33 9.75 18.08 2.31
C SER A 33 9.01 19.42 2.16
N GLU A 34 9.36 20.40 2.99
CA GLU A 34 8.75 21.73 2.89
C GLU A 34 9.02 22.41 1.54
N SER A 35 10.22 22.23 0.97
CA SER A 35 10.57 22.75 -0.35
C SER A 35 9.75 22.08 -1.47
N GLU A 36 9.61 20.75 -1.44
CA GLU A 36 8.78 20.04 -2.44
C GLU A 36 7.31 20.46 -2.33
N ARG A 37 6.81 20.72 -1.11
CA ARG A 37 5.46 21.26 -0.90
C ARG A 37 5.32 22.70 -1.35
N ALA A 38 6.35 23.52 -1.19
CA ALA A 38 6.35 24.91 -1.65
C ALA A 38 6.32 24.95 -3.19
N GLU A 39 7.14 24.14 -3.86
CA GLU A 39 7.08 23.94 -5.31
C GLU A 39 5.68 23.47 -5.74
N GLU A 40 5.02 22.59 -4.96
CA GLU A 40 3.64 22.19 -5.23
C GLU A 40 2.63 23.35 -5.09
N GLN A 41 2.87 24.29 -4.18
CA GLN A 41 2.00 25.46 -4.00
C GLN A 41 2.21 26.49 -5.11
N GLU A 42 3.44 26.64 -5.61
CA GLU A 42 3.80 27.59 -6.67
C GLU A 42 3.29 27.16 -8.06
N VAL A 43 3.12 25.85 -8.31
CA VAL A 43 2.50 25.31 -9.54
C VAL A 43 0.97 25.55 -9.59
N SER A 44 0.48 26.52 -8.80
CA SER A 44 -0.90 26.99 -8.82
C SER A 44 -1.38 27.42 -10.22
N GLU A 45 -2.54 26.86 -10.60
CA GLU A 45 -3.52 27.33 -11.58
C GLU A 45 -3.54 26.84 -13.05
N GLU A 46 -2.52 26.20 -13.63
CA GLU A 46 -2.62 25.87 -15.07
C GLU A 46 -3.08 24.44 -15.43
N LYS A 47 -4.30 24.42 -16.01
CA LYS A 47 -4.84 23.50 -17.04
C LYS A 47 -5.40 22.16 -16.53
N PHE A 48 -6.63 22.23 -16.03
CA PHE A 48 -7.64 21.24 -16.43
C PHE A 48 -7.68 21.21 -17.97
N SER A 49 -6.92 20.30 -18.60
CA SER A 49 -7.08 20.07 -20.03
C SER A 49 -8.51 19.56 -20.26
N LYS A 50 -9.28 20.32 -21.04
CA LYS A 50 -10.67 20.01 -21.42
C LYS A 50 -10.83 18.71 -22.24
N SER A 51 -9.77 17.93 -22.46
CA SER A 51 -9.76 16.76 -23.35
C SER A 51 -9.85 15.40 -22.64
N SER A 52 -9.82 15.35 -21.32
CA SER A 52 -10.15 14.14 -20.56
C SER A 52 -10.97 14.54 -19.35
N ALA A 53 -12.18 13.98 -19.19
CA ALA A 53 -13.03 14.24 -18.04
C ALA A 53 -12.30 13.89 -16.72
N GLY A 54 -11.68 14.91 -16.12
CA GLY A 54 -10.97 14.88 -14.86
C GLY A 54 -9.45 15.00 -14.99
N GLY A 55 -8.87 16.15 -14.60
CA GLY A 55 -7.42 16.34 -14.41
C GLY A 55 -6.80 15.49 -13.28
N TYR A 56 -5.54 15.77 -12.92
CA TYR A 56 -4.73 15.03 -11.92
C TYR A 56 -4.80 15.70 -10.54
N VAL A 57 -4.80 14.95 -9.45
CA VAL A 57 -4.65 15.48 -8.09
C VAL A 57 -3.22 15.92 -7.87
N TYR A 58 -3.02 17.23 -7.79
CA TYR A 58 -1.69 17.79 -7.74
C TYR A 58 -1.12 17.93 -6.32
N ARG A 59 -1.94 17.97 -5.28
CA ARG A 59 -1.45 18.18 -3.91
C ARG A 59 -1.17 16.85 -3.21
N ALA A 60 0.04 16.67 -2.69
CA ALA A 60 0.35 15.52 -1.84
C ALA A 60 -0.33 15.64 -0.48
N THR A 61 -0.76 14.51 0.06
CA THR A 61 -1.24 14.38 1.44
C THR A 61 -0.06 14.27 2.38
N ASN A 62 -0.10 15.00 3.50
CA ASN A 62 0.84 14.79 4.60
C ASN A 62 0.38 13.57 5.43
N PRO A 63 1.13 12.47 5.49
CA PRO A 63 0.71 11.28 6.24
C PRO A 63 0.51 11.54 7.72
N ILE A 64 1.34 12.41 8.33
CA ILE A 64 1.26 12.73 9.76
C ILE A 64 -0.01 13.52 10.07
N SER A 65 -0.32 14.55 9.28
CA SER A 65 -1.58 15.31 9.43
C SER A 65 -2.79 14.41 9.17
N TYR A 66 -2.73 13.56 8.14
CA TYR A 66 -3.82 12.62 7.85
C TYR A 66 -4.05 11.64 9.01
N TRP A 67 -2.97 11.14 9.62
CA TRP A 67 -3.07 10.27 10.79
C TRP A 67 -3.80 10.98 11.94
N THR A 68 -3.37 12.19 12.29
CA THR A 68 -3.98 12.95 13.39
C THR A 68 -5.43 13.33 13.11
N ASP A 69 -5.73 13.82 11.91
CA ASP A 69 -7.03 14.44 11.59
C ASP A 69 -8.09 13.41 11.18
N VAL A 70 -7.68 12.32 10.53
CA VAL A 70 -8.60 11.31 9.96
C VAL A 70 -8.59 10.02 10.74
N ILE A 71 -7.42 9.50 11.11
CA ILE A 71 -7.33 8.23 11.87
C ILE A 71 -7.59 8.48 13.35
N GLY A 72 -7.07 9.58 13.91
CA GLY A 72 -7.33 10.03 15.27
C GLY A 72 -6.74 9.15 16.38
N ASN A 73 -5.89 8.18 16.03
CA ASN A 73 -5.21 7.31 17.00
C ASN A 73 -3.95 7.98 17.54
N LYS A 74 -3.73 7.90 18.86
CA LYS A 74 -2.54 8.48 19.52
C LYS A 74 -1.22 7.88 19.06
N SER A 75 -1.24 6.63 18.60
CA SER A 75 -0.05 5.93 18.12
C SER A 75 -0.41 4.83 17.14
N ALA A 76 0.52 4.47 16.26
CA ALA A 76 0.42 3.27 15.45
C ALA A 76 0.63 2.04 16.34
N PHE A 77 -0.22 1.01 16.19
CA PHE A 77 0.08 -0.26 16.83
C PHE A 77 1.31 -0.90 16.19
N ARG A 78 1.45 -0.77 14.86
CA ARG A 78 2.66 -1.15 14.16
C ARG A 78 2.95 -0.25 12.97
N THR A 79 4.23 -0.19 12.61
CA THR A 79 4.69 0.35 11.34
C THR A 79 5.35 -0.76 10.52
N ILE A 80 4.84 -1.03 9.32
CA ILE A 80 5.39 -2.01 8.38
C ILE A 80 6.10 -1.22 7.29
N ILE A 81 7.42 -1.34 7.22
CA ILE A 81 8.23 -0.84 6.11
C ILE A 81 8.42 -2.01 5.16
N THR A 82 7.89 -1.90 3.94
CA THR A 82 7.94 -2.99 2.97
C THR A 82 9.36 -3.27 2.53
N HIS A 83 10.15 -2.23 2.29
CA HIS A 83 11.56 -2.27 1.93
C HIS A 83 12.20 -0.88 2.18
N PRO A 84 13.54 -0.77 2.17
CA PRO A 84 14.25 0.43 2.67
C PRO A 84 14.33 1.64 1.72
N ASP A 85 13.70 1.61 0.54
CA ASP A 85 13.84 2.70 -0.43
C ASP A 85 13.17 3.99 0.07
N LYS A 86 13.70 5.14 -0.38
CA LYS A 86 13.30 6.48 0.14
C LYS A 86 11.81 6.75 -0.04
N ASP A 87 11.23 6.33 -1.15
CA ASP A 87 9.81 6.45 -1.46
C ASP A 87 8.90 5.59 -0.57
N HIS A 88 9.47 4.81 0.35
CA HIS A 88 8.77 3.98 1.33
C HIS A 88 9.09 4.32 2.79
N ILE A 89 10.17 5.08 3.04
CA ILE A 89 10.60 5.42 4.41
C ILE A 89 10.64 6.93 4.71
N THR A 90 10.56 7.81 3.71
CA THR A 90 10.75 9.25 3.94
C THR A 90 9.67 9.83 4.86
N GLY A 91 10.11 10.44 5.96
CA GLY A 91 9.26 11.02 7.00
C GLY A 91 8.94 10.07 8.16
N ILE A 92 9.55 8.89 8.21
CA ILE A 92 9.39 7.96 9.33
C ILE A 92 9.92 8.55 10.64
N ASP A 93 11.02 9.32 10.59
CA ASP A 93 11.60 9.92 11.80
C ASP A 93 10.59 10.88 12.46
N GLU A 94 10.06 11.82 11.68
CA GLU A 94 9.05 12.76 12.14
C GLU A 94 7.73 12.08 12.54
N PHE A 95 7.34 10.99 11.86
CA PHE A 95 6.17 10.21 12.24
C PHE A 95 6.35 9.56 13.61
N LEU A 96 7.52 9.00 13.89
CA LEU A 96 7.79 8.36 15.17
C LEU A 96 7.85 9.38 16.33
N ASP A 97 8.33 10.59 16.08
CA ASP A 97 8.27 11.67 17.08
C ASP A 97 6.85 12.17 17.33
N SER A 98 6.04 12.30 16.27
CA SER A 98 4.70 12.90 16.36
C SER A 98 3.63 11.92 16.83
N ILE A 99 3.71 10.66 16.38
CA ILE A 99 2.68 9.62 16.55
C ILE A 99 3.25 8.40 17.29
N GLY A 100 4.50 8.03 17.03
CA GLY A 100 5.13 6.83 17.59
C GLY A 100 4.54 5.53 17.05
N THR A 101 5.16 4.42 17.44
CA THR A 101 4.71 3.08 17.09
C THR A 101 5.07 2.08 18.20
N ILE A 102 4.23 1.06 18.42
CA ILE A 102 4.55 0.02 19.42
C ILE A 102 5.57 -0.98 18.87
N ASN A 103 5.47 -1.34 17.59
CA ASN A 103 6.42 -2.21 16.93
C ASN A 103 6.65 -1.81 15.47
N MET A 104 7.84 -2.11 14.95
CA MET A 104 8.22 -1.86 13.57
C MET A 104 8.64 -3.16 12.89
N TRP A 105 8.18 -3.35 11.66
CA TRP A 105 8.58 -4.47 10.81
C TRP A 105 9.31 -3.96 9.58
N MET A 106 10.36 -4.68 9.19
CA MET A 106 11.05 -4.47 7.92
C MET A 106 11.86 -5.73 7.58
N PRO A 107 11.97 -6.13 6.30
CA PRO A 107 12.95 -7.15 5.91
C PRO A 107 14.38 -6.64 6.12
N THR A 108 15.25 -7.43 6.74
CA THR A 108 16.63 -7.02 7.07
C THR A 108 17.67 -7.48 6.05
N GLN A 109 17.29 -8.29 5.06
CA GLN A 109 18.22 -8.82 4.06
C GLN A 109 18.97 -7.70 3.29
N HIS A 110 18.31 -6.57 3.04
CA HIS A 110 18.88 -5.40 2.34
C HIS A 110 19.07 -4.20 3.28
N ILE A 111 19.37 -4.45 4.57
CA ILE A 111 19.54 -3.37 5.56
C ILE A 111 20.64 -2.36 5.17
N ASP A 112 21.66 -2.80 4.43
CA ASP A 112 22.76 -1.95 3.98
C ASP A 112 22.35 -0.91 2.91
N THR A 113 21.17 -1.08 2.28
CA THR A 113 20.65 -0.11 1.31
C THR A 113 19.82 1.00 1.95
N ILE A 114 19.60 0.93 3.27
CA ILE A 114 18.89 1.99 4.01
C ILE A 114 19.67 3.31 3.87
N PRO A 115 19.02 4.37 3.37
CA PRO A 115 19.60 5.70 3.23
C PRO A 115 20.30 6.18 4.52
N ASP A 116 21.44 6.85 4.36
CA ASP A 116 22.12 7.54 5.47
C ASP A 116 21.52 8.95 5.64
N ASN A 117 20.38 9.01 6.31
CA ASN A 117 19.65 10.22 6.70
C ASN A 117 18.89 9.95 8.01
N ASP A 118 18.18 10.95 8.55
CA ASP A 118 17.49 10.82 9.83
C ASP A 118 16.48 9.65 9.84
N ASP A 119 15.68 9.52 8.78
CA ASP A 119 14.74 8.41 8.56
C ASP A 119 15.44 7.04 8.66
N GLY A 120 16.47 6.83 7.84
CA GLY A 120 17.20 5.57 7.78
C GLY A 120 18.02 5.28 9.03
N ASN A 121 18.60 6.31 9.64
CA ASN A 121 19.37 6.17 10.88
C ASN A 121 18.48 5.79 12.07
N ARG A 122 17.24 6.30 12.13
CA ARG A 122 16.29 5.86 13.15
C ARG A 122 15.81 4.44 12.92
N ILE A 123 15.56 4.04 11.67
CA ILE A 123 15.24 2.64 11.35
C ILE A 123 16.39 1.71 11.80
N LYS A 124 17.64 2.05 11.49
CA LYS A 124 18.82 1.26 11.91
C LYS A 124 18.89 1.10 13.43
N LYS A 125 18.66 2.18 14.19
CA LYS A 125 18.58 2.12 15.67
C LYS A 125 17.49 1.16 16.15
N ILE A 126 16.31 1.20 15.54
CA ILE A 126 15.19 0.30 15.89
C ILE A 126 15.57 -1.17 15.60
N VAL A 127 16.12 -1.45 14.42
CA VAL A 127 16.56 -2.80 14.03
C VAL A 127 17.63 -3.33 14.98
N ASN A 128 18.57 -2.49 15.40
CA ASN A 128 19.63 -2.84 16.34
C ASN A 128 19.17 -2.90 17.82
N GLY A 129 17.91 -2.58 18.11
CA GLY A 129 17.39 -2.55 19.48
C GLY A 129 17.89 -1.37 20.32
N GLU A 130 18.37 -0.30 19.67
CA GLU A 130 18.91 0.91 20.29
C GLU A 130 17.82 1.99 20.52
N GLU A 131 16.66 1.87 19.87
CA GLU A 131 15.50 2.74 20.09
C GLU A 131 14.62 2.19 21.22
N THR A 132 14.51 2.93 22.33
CA THR A 132 13.67 2.52 23.45
C THR A 132 12.19 2.67 23.13
N GLY A 133 11.36 1.69 23.53
CA GLY A 133 9.90 1.78 23.42
C GLY A 133 9.32 1.31 22.08
N VAL A 134 10.16 0.99 21.10
CA VAL A 134 9.75 0.39 19.82
C VAL A 134 10.32 -1.03 19.73
N LYS A 135 9.45 -2.03 19.56
CA LYS A 135 9.89 -3.40 19.34
C LYS A 135 10.12 -3.66 17.84
N PHE A 136 11.33 -4.07 17.44
CA PHE A 136 11.54 -4.59 16.10
C PHE A 136 11.04 -6.04 15.99
N ILE A 137 10.35 -6.37 14.89
CA ILE A 137 9.87 -7.72 14.57
C ILE A 137 10.03 -7.94 13.07
N GLU A 138 10.53 -9.10 12.66
CA GLU A 138 10.66 -9.45 11.25
C GLU A 138 9.85 -10.73 10.94
N PRO A 139 8.51 -10.63 10.85
CA PRO A 139 7.71 -11.81 10.53
C PRO A 139 8.02 -12.28 9.10
N LYS A 140 8.24 -13.57 8.91
CA LYS A 140 8.40 -14.17 7.57
C LYS A 140 7.13 -14.90 7.18
N ARG A 141 7.04 -15.34 5.91
CA ARG A 141 6.04 -16.32 5.48
C ARG A 141 5.98 -17.48 6.48
N ASP A 142 4.78 -17.98 6.72
CA ASP A 142 4.46 -19.03 7.70
C ASP A 142 4.64 -18.63 9.18
N SER A 143 5.01 -17.38 9.47
CA SER A 143 4.94 -16.84 10.85
C SER A 143 3.49 -16.55 11.23
N ASP A 144 3.12 -16.89 12.48
CA ASP A 144 1.79 -16.69 13.03
C ASP A 144 1.90 -16.23 14.49
N SER A 145 1.11 -15.22 14.89
CA SER A 145 1.20 -14.59 16.22
C SER A 145 -0.11 -13.90 16.59
N GLU A 146 -0.42 -13.80 17.88
CA GLU A 146 -1.66 -13.14 18.34
C GLU A 146 -1.83 -11.66 17.94
N PHE A 147 -0.72 -11.03 17.57
CA PHE A 147 -0.72 -9.63 17.17
C PHE A 147 -0.82 -9.44 15.68
N PHE A 148 -0.74 -10.47 14.84
CA PHE A 148 -0.88 -10.27 13.39
C PHE A 148 -1.40 -11.47 12.61
N GLY A 149 -1.29 -12.66 13.15
CA GLY A 149 -1.55 -13.91 12.47
C GLY A 149 -3.01 -14.16 12.06
N THR A 150 -3.23 -15.36 11.54
CA THR A 150 -4.53 -15.86 11.06
C THR A 150 -5.08 -17.03 11.88
N GLY A 151 -4.32 -17.53 12.87
CA GLY A 151 -4.72 -18.65 13.71
C GLY A 151 -5.95 -18.43 14.61
N ASN A 152 -6.38 -17.17 14.82
CA ASN A 152 -7.59 -16.83 15.57
C ASN A 152 -8.28 -15.61 14.95
N ALA A 153 -9.61 -15.63 14.87
CA ALA A 153 -10.43 -14.57 14.27
C ALA A 153 -10.35 -13.20 14.97
N ASP A 154 -9.88 -13.14 16.23
CA ASP A 154 -9.72 -11.91 16.99
C ASP A 154 -8.36 -11.21 16.76
N TRP A 155 -7.45 -11.84 16.01
CA TRP A 155 -6.16 -11.26 15.62
C TRP A 155 -6.30 -10.34 14.40
N ASP A 156 -5.25 -9.60 14.06
CA ASP A 156 -5.28 -8.60 12.98
C ASP A 156 -5.35 -9.20 11.56
N GLN A 157 -5.29 -10.53 11.41
CA GLN A 157 -5.49 -11.28 10.17
C GLN A 157 -4.51 -10.94 9.02
N ILE A 158 -3.28 -10.62 9.34
CA ILE A 158 -2.17 -10.34 8.43
C ILE A 158 -1.36 -11.63 8.19
N GLN A 159 -1.40 -12.11 6.96
CA GLN A 159 -0.54 -13.18 6.45
C GLN A 159 0.63 -12.56 5.67
N ILE A 160 1.85 -13.02 5.95
CA ILE A 160 3.04 -12.65 5.18
C ILE A 160 3.14 -13.59 3.98
N LEU A 161 3.08 -13.07 2.76
CA LEU A 161 3.28 -13.85 1.54
C LEU A 161 4.76 -13.91 1.14
N HIS A 162 5.48 -12.81 1.38
CA HIS A 162 6.93 -12.66 1.19
C HIS A 162 7.44 -11.60 2.19
N PRO A 163 8.69 -11.68 2.69
CA PRO A 163 9.74 -12.68 2.43
C PRO A 163 9.53 -14.03 3.11
N THR A 164 10.17 -15.07 2.57
CA THR A 164 10.24 -16.41 3.20
C THR A 164 11.55 -16.58 3.98
N SER A 165 11.69 -17.65 4.75
CA SER A 165 12.93 -17.95 5.50
C SER A 165 14.00 -18.69 4.68
N PHE A 166 13.67 -19.15 3.47
CA PHE A 166 14.53 -20.03 2.67
C PHE A 166 14.82 -19.48 1.27
N HIS A 167 14.30 -18.29 0.95
CA HIS A 167 14.54 -17.61 -0.33
C HIS A 167 15.10 -16.21 -0.08
N GLU A 168 16.30 -15.98 -0.58
CA GLU A 168 16.94 -14.67 -0.60
C GLU A 168 16.47 -13.88 -1.83
N SER A 169 16.14 -12.61 -1.65
CA SER A 169 15.84 -11.72 -2.77
C SER A 169 17.10 -11.06 -3.32
N GLU A 170 17.16 -10.86 -4.63
CA GLU A 170 18.30 -10.20 -5.30
C GLU A 170 18.34 -8.67 -5.09
N SER A 171 17.24 -8.08 -4.65
CA SER A 171 17.12 -6.65 -4.38
C SER A 171 16.15 -6.35 -3.24
N ALA A 172 16.22 -5.13 -2.71
CA ALA A 172 15.27 -4.58 -1.74
C ALA A 172 13.82 -4.70 -2.24
N ASN A 173 13.55 -4.31 -3.50
CA ASN A 173 12.21 -4.34 -4.10
C ASN A 173 11.67 -5.78 -4.17
N GLN A 174 12.46 -6.75 -4.65
CA GLN A 174 12.07 -8.17 -4.63
C GLN A 174 11.94 -8.72 -3.21
N GLY A 175 12.71 -8.15 -2.27
CA GLY A 175 12.69 -8.43 -0.84
C GLY A 175 11.49 -7.86 -0.10
N SER A 176 10.64 -7.07 -0.78
CA SER A 176 9.54 -6.35 -0.16
C SER A 176 8.63 -7.28 0.64
N TYR A 177 8.09 -6.75 1.74
CA TYR A 177 6.89 -7.32 2.31
C TYR A 177 5.76 -7.30 1.29
N LEU A 178 5.33 -8.49 0.89
CA LEU A 178 4.05 -8.73 0.23
C LEU A 178 3.12 -9.32 1.29
N ILE A 179 2.11 -8.56 1.70
CA ILE A 179 1.22 -8.96 2.81
C ILE A 179 -0.21 -9.09 2.34
N LYS A 180 -0.94 -10.03 2.96
CA LYS A 180 -2.36 -10.25 2.75
C LYS A 180 -3.12 -10.04 4.06
N ILE A 181 -4.14 -9.20 4.04
CA ILE A 181 -4.98 -8.89 5.19
C ILE A 181 -6.35 -9.50 4.93
N HIS A 182 -6.78 -10.42 5.79
CA HIS A 182 -8.05 -11.13 5.65
C HIS A 182 -9.18 -10.47 6.42
N HIS A 183 -10.39 -10.51 5.87
CA HIS A 183 -11.62 -10.11 6.52
C HIS A 183 -12.79 -11.01 6.08
N GLY A 184 -12.99 -12.13 6.80
CA GLY A 184 -13.92 -13.16 6.35
C GLY A 184 -13.46 -13.76 5.02
N LYS A 185 -14.31 -13.72 3.99
CA LYS A 185 -13.93 -14.13 2.62
C LYS A 185 -13.20 -13.04 1.83
N SER A 186 -13.21 -11.80 2.32
CA SER A 186 -12.53 -10.71 1.63
C SER A 186 -11.07 -10.64 2.04
N SER A 187 -10.23 -10.10 1.17
CA SER A 187 -8.85 -9.79 1.54
C SER A 187 -8.26 -8.65 0.72
N VAL A 188 -7.25 -7.98 1.29
CA VAL A 188 -6.41 -7.02 0.59
C VAL A 188 -5.00 -7.57 0.50
N ILE A 189 -4.39 -7.53 -0.68
CA ILE A 189 -2.95 -7.72 -0.84
C ILE A 189 -2.29 -6.34 -1.01
N ILE A 190 -1.23 -6.06 -0.24
CA ILE A 190 -0.41 -4.85 -0.37
C ILE A 190 0.96 -5.24 -0.90
N GLY A 191 1.30 -4.66 -2.06
CA GLY A 191 2.36 -5.13 -2.92
C GLY A 191 3.79 -4.66 -2.61
N GLY A 192 3.98 -3.63 -1.77
CA GLY A 192 5.28 -2.96 -1.65
C GLY A 192 5.85 -2.64 -3.03
N ASP A 193 7.11 -3.02 -3.26
CA ASP A 193 7.74 -2.99 -4.58
C ASP A 193 8.05 -4.37 -5.15
N THR A 194 7.31 -5.39 -4.68
CA THR A 194 7.48 -6.76 -5.15
C THR A 194 7.38 -6.83 -6.68
N GLY A 195 8.40 -7.43 -7.29
CA GLY A 195 8.49 -7.59 -8.73
C GLY A 195 7.82 -8.87 -9.23
N LYS A 196 7.81 -9.02 -10.56
CA LYS A 196 7.14 -10.13 -11.26
C LYS A 196 7.59 -11.52 -10.78
N GLU A 197 8.88 -11.71 -10.52
CA GLU A 197 9.46 -13.01 -10.16
C GLU A 197 8.84 -13.60 -8.88
N THR A 198 8.68 -12.78 -7.84
CA THR A 198 8.04 -13.20 -6.58
C THR A 198 6.56 -13.54 -6.78
N PHE A 199 5.86 -12.81 -7.65
CA PHE A 199 4.48 -13.11 -8.02
C PHE A 199 4.34 -14.42 -8.80
N GLU A 200 5.25 -14.68 -9.76
CA GLU A 200 5.30 -15.95 -10.51
C GLU A 200 5.64 -17.12 -9.58
N TRP A 201 6.56 -16.95 -8.64
CA TRP A 201 6.85 -17.96 -7.62
C TRP A 201 5.63 -18.27 -6.74
N LEU A 202 4.89 -17.24 -6.30
CA LEU A 202 3.65 -17.43 -5.56
C LEU A 202 2.58 -18.14 -6.40
N LEU A 203 2.48 -17.85 -7.69
CA LEU A 203 1.54 -18.53 -8.57
C LEU A 203 1.88 -20.02 -8.73
N ASP A 204 3.16 -20.35 -8.84
CA ASP A 204 3.63 -21.73 -8.97
C ASP A 204 3.48 -22.53 -7.66
N LYS A 205 3.88 -21.94 -6.52
CA LYS A 205 3.96 -22.67 -5.24
C LYS A 205 2.74 -22.50 -4.35
N HIS A 206 2.10 -21.35 -4.39
CA HIS A 206 1.06 -20.94 -3.45
C HIS A 206 -0.11 -20.19 -4.14
N PRO A 207 -0.69 -20.75 -5.23
CA PRO A 207 -1.67 -20.03 -6.04
C PRO A 207 -2.88 -19.55 -5.22
N ASP A 208 -3.32 -20.32 -4.23
CA ASP A 208 -4.50 -19.96 -3.41
C ASP A 208 -4.29 -18.69 -2.57
N ASP A 209 -3.04 -18.36 -2.23
CA ASP A 209 -2.72 -17.16 -1.47
C ASP A 209 -2.89 -15.87 -2.28
N LEU A 210 -2.79 -15.94 -3.62
CA LEU A 210 -2.86 -14.77 -4.49
C LEU A 210 -4.28 -14.22 -4.67
N LYS A 211 -5.32 -15.03 -4.42
CA LYS A 211 -6.72 -14.57 -4.55
C LYS A 211 -6.98 -13.42 -3.57
N CYS A 212 -7.51 -12.31 -4.05
CA CYS A 212 -7.86 -11.18 -3.19
C CYS A 212 -9.07 -10.40 -3.70
N THR A 213 -9.68 -9.62 -2.81
CA THR A 213 -10.76 -8.68 -3.16
C THR A 213 -10.18 -7.36 -3.66
N VAL A 214 -9.13 -6.88 -3.02
CA VAL A 214 -8.45 -5.63 -3.39
C VAL A 214 -6.95 -5.89 -3.49
N PHE A 215 -6.33 -5.34 -4.52
CA PHE A 215 -4.87 -5.33 -4.65
C PHE A 215 -4.37 -3.88 -4.61
N VAL A 216 -3.50 -3.56 -3.65
CA VAL A 216 -2.73 -2.30 -3.68
C VAL A 216 -1.47 -2.57 -4.50
N ALA A 217 -1.42 -1.99 -5.70
CA ALA A 217 -0.45 -2.33 -6.73
C ALA A 217 0.99 -2.09 -6.29
N SER A 218 1.87 -3.03 -6.64
CA SER A 218 3.31 -2.93 -6.37
C SER A 218 3.98 -1.82 -7.17
N HIS A 219 5.04 -1.23 -6.60
CA HIS A 219 5.97 -0.32 -7.27
C HIS A 219 5.24 0.84 -7.96
N HIS A 220 4.24 1.40 -7.26
CA HIS A 220 3.42 2.53 -7.71
C HIS A 220 2.69 2.32 -9.05
N GLY A 221 2.50 1.06 -9.47
CA GLY A 221 1.95 0.71 -10.77
C GLY A 221 2.92 0.92 -11.94
N ARG A 222 4.23 0.79 -11.69
CA ARG A 222 5.27 0.72 -12.73
C ARG A 222 5.31 -0.66 -13.39
N GLN A 223 5.93 -0.73 -14.57
CA GLN A 223 6.16 -1.99 -15.30
C GLN A 223 7.02 -2.98 -14.50
N THR A 224 7.95 -2.49 -13.68
CA THR A 224 8.83 -3.30 -12.82
C THR A 224 8.09 -3.99 -11.67
N GLY A 225 6.98 -3.42 -11.19
CA GLY A 225 6.09 -4.04 -10.20
C GLY A 225 4.84 -4.66 -10.81
N TRP A 226 4.76 -4.81 -12.14
CA TRP A 226 3.64 -5.48 -12.78
C TRP A 226 3.70 -6.99 -12.51
N PRO A 227 2.68 -7.61 -11.88
CA PRO A 227 2.74 -9.03 -11.50
C PRO A 227 2.80 -10.02 -12.67
N GLY A 228 2.45 -9.59 -13.89
CA GLY A 228 2.23 -10.48 -15.03
C GLY A 228 0.74 -10.74 -15.27
N GLN A 229 0.40 -11.12 -16.52
CA GLN A 229 -0.99 -11.37 -16.91
C GLN A 229 -1.57 -12.56 -16.13
N ASP A 230 -0.91 -13.71 -16.18
CA ASP A 230 -1.38 -14.95 -15.53
C ASP A 230 -1.57 -14.76 -14.02
N VAL A 231 -0.66 -14.04 -13.36
CA VAL A 231 -0.78 -13.72 -11.94
C VAL A 231 -1.98 -12.80 -11.70
N MET A 232 -2.17 -11.75 -12.49
CA MET A 232 -3.31 -10.84 -12.30
C MET A 232 -4.67 -11.48 -12.60
N GLU A 233 -4.76 -12.32 -13.62
CA GLU A 233 -5.93 -13.13 -13.93
C GLU A 233 -6.22 -14.11 -12.79
N HIS A 234 -5.17 -14.71 -12.21
CA HIS A 234 -5.33 -15.59 -11.06
C HIS A 234 -5.71 -14.83 -9.79
N MET A 235 -5.10 -13.68 -9.48
CA MET A 235 -5.48 -12.84 -8.34
C MET A 235 -6.95 -12.40 -8.43
N ASN A 236 -7.41 -12.07 -9.65
CA ASN A 236 -8.77 -11.60 -9.99
C ASN A 236 -9.38 -10.61 -8.97
N PRO A 237 -8.70 -9.50 -8.61
CA PRO A 237 -9.19 -8.57 -7.59
C PRO A 237 -10.40 -7.77 -8.09
N LEU A 238 -11.37 -7.50 -7.22
CA LEU A 238 -12.48 -6.60 -7.56
C LEU A 238 -11.97 -5.22 -7.99
N MET A 239 -11.03 -4.67 -7.22
CA MET A 239 -10.38 -3.39 -7.54
C MET A 239 -8.87 -3.47 -7.32
N VAL A 240 -8.12 -2.81 -8.21
CA VAL A 240 -6.71 -2.48 -7.99
C VAL A 240 -6.58 -1.01 -7.59
N LEU A 241 -6.00 -0.74 -6.42
CA LEU A 241 -5.71 0.61 -5.96
C LEU A 241 -4.23 0.91 -6.24
N ILE A 242 -3.94 2.00 -6.94
CA ILE A 242 -2.57 2.28 -7.41
C ILE A 242 -2.06 3.56 -6.75
N PRO A 243 -1.19 3.46 -5.72
CA PRO A 243 -0.54 4.60 -5.10
C PRO A 243 0.47 5.18 -6.07
N LYS A 244 0.06 6.19 -6.86
CA LYS A 244 0.80 6.62 -8.04
C LYS A 244 1.02 8.14 -8.05
N GLY A 245 2.29 8.50 -8.22
CA GLY A 245 2.78 9.82 -8.60
C GLY A 245 2.92 9.98 -10.12
N LYS A 246 3.66 11.00 -10.55
CA LYS A 246 3.85 11.28 -11.97
C LYS A 246 4.89 10.29 -12.52
N ILE A 247 4.41 9.20 -13.10
CA ILE A 247 5.27 8.19 -13.74
C ILE A 247 5.28 8.41 -15.25
N PRO A 248 6.45 8.41 -15.92
CA PRO A 248 6.52 8.47 -17.38
C PRO A 248 5.68 7.36 -18.02
N SER A 249 5.00 7.67 -19.14
CA SER A 249 4.07 6.70 -19.77
C SER A 249 4.74 5.38 -20.14
N LYS A 250 6.01 5.40 -20.55
CA LYS A 250 6.80 4.21 -20.89
C LYS A 250 7.03 3.27 -19.71
N ASP A 251 7.04 3.81 -18.49
CA ASP A 251 7.35 3.06 -17.26
C ASP A 251 6.07 2.63 -16.54
N SER A 252 4.89 3.05 -17.02
CA SER A 252 3.62 2.78 -16.35
C SER A 252 2.97 1.47 -16.81
N ALA A 253 2.49 0.68 -15.86
CA ALA A 253 1.74 -0.57 -16.10
C ALA A 253 0.23 -0.37 -16.27
N LEU A 254 -0.30 0.87 -16.28
CA LEU A 254 -1.75 1.12 -16.38
C LEU A 254 -2.37 0.46 -17.62
N GLY A 255 -1.66 0.48 -18.76
CA GLY A 255 -2.13 -0.20 -19.96
C GLY A 255 -2.24 -1.72 -19.80
N ASN A 256 -1.43 -2.33 -18.93
CA ASN A 256 -1.52 -3.76 -18.60
C ASN A 256 -2.74 -4.03 -17.72
N TYR A 257 -2.95 -3.25 -16.65
CA TYR A 257 -4.16 -3.37 -15.81
C TYR A 257 -5.44 -3.18 -16.62
N ALA A 258 -5.49 -2.14 -17.47
CA ALA A 258 -6.65 -1.88 -18.33
C ALA A 258 -6.92 -3.02 -19.31
N ARG A 259 -5.87 -3.62 -19.88
CA ARG A 259 -5.99 -4.74 -20.83
C ARG A 259 -6.46 -6.04 -20.16
N VAL A 260 -5.99 -6.33 -18.95
CA VAL A 260 -6.28 -7.61 -18.26
C VAL A 260 -7.56 -7.54 -17.45
N LEU A 261 -7.82 -6.44 -16.74
CA LEU A 261 -8.97 -6.32 -15.84
C LEU A 261 -10.11 -5.45 -16.41
N GLY A 262 -9.80 -4.54 -17.33
CA GLY A 262 -10.71 -3.47 -17.75
C GLY A 262 -10.49 -2.16 -16.99
N ALA A 263 -10.84 -1.04 -17.63
CA ALA A 263 -10.58 0.31 -17.11
C ALA A 263 -11.37 0.67 -15.83
N ASP A 264 -12.49 0.00 -15.56
CA ASP A 264 -13.30 0.21 -14.36
C ASP A 264 -12.80 -0.59 -13.13
N ARG A 265 -11.73 -1.40 -13.26
CA ARG A 265 -11.20 -2.28 -12.20
C ARG A 265 -9.88 -1.81 -11.60
N TYR A 266 -9.46 -0.57 -11.88
CA TYR A 266 -8.37 0.07 -11.15
C TYR A 266 -8.66 1.55 -10.88
N LEU A 267 -8.05 2.10 -9.82
CA LEU A 267 -8.13 3.51 -9.47
C LEU A 267 -6.78 4.00 -8.97
N THR A 268 -6.30 5.13 -9.50
CA THR A 268 -5.03 5.71 -9.09
C THR A 268 -5.24 6.83 -8.06
N THR A 269 -4.38 6.92 -7.05
CA THR A 269 -4.43 8.04 -6.08
C THR A 269 -4.17 9.38 -6.76
N SER A 270 -3.43 9.38 -7.85
CA SER A 270 -3.25 10.55 -8.69
C SER A 270 -4.51 11.08 -9.39
N TYR A 271 -5.50 10.24 -9.62
CA TYR A 271 -6.76 10.66 -10.23
C TYR A 271 -7.82 10.96 -9.17
N ALA A 272 -7.80 10.18 -8.08
CA ALA A 272 -8.84 10.16 -7.06
C ALA A 272 -8.49 10.92 -5.76
N GLY A 273 -7.22 11.25 -5.56
CA GLY A 273 -6.68 11.72 -4.28
C GLY A 273 -6.52 10.56 -3.30
N ASN A 274 -6.68 10.83 -2.00
CA ASN A 274 -6.73 9.75 -1.01
C ASN A 274 -7.90 8.81 -1.30
N ILE A 275 -7.66 7.49 -1.25
CA ILE A 275 -8.67 6.46 -1.48
C ILE A 275 -8.92 5.72 -0.17
N ARG A 276 -10.20 5.45 0.15
CA ARG A 276 -10.62 4.67 1.33
C ARG A 276 -11.53 3.54 0.89
N VAL A 277 -11.23 2.33 1.34
CA VAL A 277 -12.08 1.16 1.12
C VAL A 277 -12.37 0.46 2.44
N GLU A 278 -13.62 0.04 2.63
CA GLU A 278 -14.03 -0.83 3.73
C GLU A 278 -14.49 -2.16 3.14
N LEU A 279 -13.90 -3.26 3.61
CA LEU A 279 -14.29 -4.61 3.16
C LEU A 279 -15.48 -5.12 3.96
N ASN A 280 -16.38 -5.84 3.28
CA ASN A 280 -17.33 -6.72 3.97
C ASN A 280 -16.74 -8.13 4.14
N LYS A 281 -17.47 -9.07 4.76
CA LYS A 281 -16.99 -10.46 4.98
C LYS A 281 -17.22 -11.43 3.81
N LYS A 282 -17.71 -10.95 2.67
CA LYS A 282 -18.27 -11.76 1.55
C LYS A 282 -17.55 -11.51 0.21
N ASP A 283 -16.25 -11.24 0.25
CA ASP A 283 -15.40 -10.99 -0.94
C ASP A 283 -15.85 -9.76 -1.76
N ASP A 284 -16.15 -8.67 -1.07
CA ASP A 284 -16.65 -7.43 -1.69
C ASP A 284 -16.37 -6.19 -0.80
N ILE A 285 -16.49 -5.01 -1.40
CA ILE A 285 -16.28 -3.70 -0.78
C ILE A 285 -17.63 -3.14 -0.32
N SER A 286 -17.77 -2.82 0.97
CA SER A 286 -18.98 -2.20 1.54
C SER A 286 -19.00 -0.68 1.48
N SER A 287 -17.83 -0.04 1.53
CA SER A 287 -17.70 1.40 1.30
C SER A 287 -16.47 1.69 0.44
N PHE A 288 -16.61 2.60 -0.52
CA PHE A 288 -15.55 3.01 -1.42
C PHE A 288 -15.63 4.52 -1.63
N GLU A 289 -14.63 5.23 -1.12
CA GLU A 289 -14.59 6.69 -1.13
C GLU A 289 -13.24 7.18 -1.67
N CYS A 290 -13.24 8.38 -2.25
CA CYS A 290 -12.02 9.11 -2.55
C CYS A 290 -12.17 10.61 -2.31
N GLU A 291 -11.04 11.28 -2.10
CA GLU A 291 -10.99 12.72 -1.81
C GLU A 291 -11.53 13.60 -2.94
N ARG A 292 -11.36 13.19 -4.20
CA ARG A 292 -11.83 13.98 -5.33
C ARG A 292 -13.33 13.80 -5.54
N GLU A 293 -14.10 14.82 -5.15
CA GLU A 293 -15.57 14.81 -5.17
C GLU A 293 -16.19 14.32 -6.49
N PHE A 294 -15.67 14.77 -7.64
CA PHE A 294 -16.16 14.35 -8.96
C PHE A 294 -16.02 12.84 -9.18
N VAL A 295 -14.88 12.27 -8.81
CA VAL A 295 -14.60 10.83 -8.94
C VAL A 295 -15.43 10.06 -7.91
N ASN A 296 -15.53 10.58 -6.69
CA ASN A 296 -16.30 9.98 -5.61
C ASN A 296 -17.77 9.76 -5.99
N LYS A 297 -18.38 10.73 -6.69
CA LYS A 297 -19.76 10.63 -7.22
C LYS A 297 -19.97 9.49 -8.22
N GLN A 298 -18.90 8.97 -8.83
CA GLN A 298 -18.95 7.91 -9.84
C GLN A 298 -18.55 6.53 -9.29
N LEU A 299 -17.97 6.46 -8.07
CA LEU A 299 -17.40 5.21 -7.53
C LEU A 299 -18.43 4.09 -7.37
N SER A 300 -19.70 4.43 -7.10
CA SER A 300 -20.76 3.41 -7.00
C SER A 300 -20.98 2.70 -8.34
N ASP A 301 -21.04 3.45 -9.44
CA ASP A 301 -21.20 2.91 -10.79
C ASP A 301 -19.96 2.12 -11.22
N VAL A 302 -18.75 2.64 -10.90
CA VAL A 302 -17.47 1.96 -11.15
C VAL A 302 -17.45 0.60 -10.43
N LEU A 303 -17.83 0.57 -9.16
CA LEU A 303 -17.84 -0.66 -8.37
C LEU A 303 -18.88 -1.66 -8.89
N GLU A 304 -20.04 -1.20 -9.35
CA GLU A 304 -21.04 -2.08 -9.94
C GLU A 304 -20.55 -2.72 -11.26
N LYS A 305 -19.89 -1.93 -12.12
CA LYS A 305 -19.24 -2.46 -13.33
C LYS A 305 -18.11 -3.43 -13.00
N ALA A 306 -17.27 -3.10 -12.03
CA ALA A 306 -16.18 -3.96 -11.57
C ALA A 306 -16.70 -5.33 -11.10
N ARG A 307 -17.81 -5.37 -10.35
CA ARG A 307 -18.48 -6.62 -9.95
C ARG A 307 -18.95 -7.44 -11.14
N ARG A 308 -19.53 -6.81 -12.16
CA ARG A 308 -19.97 -7.51 -13.39
C ARG A 308 -18.78 -8.07 -14.16
N LEU A 309 -17.72 -7.29 -14.32
CA LEU A 309 -16.49 -7.68 -15.03
C LEU A 309 -15.70 -8.78 -14.31
N ARG A 310 -15.74 -8.86 -12.97
CA ARG A 310 -15.05 -9.91 -12.19
C ARG A 310 -15.74 -11.27 -12.28
N ASN A 311 -17.07 -11.27 -12.44
CA ASN A 311 -17.92 -12.47 -12.36
C ASN A 311 -18.38 -13.01 -13.73
N GLY A 312 -18.19 -12.24 -14.81
CA GLY A 312 -18.49 -12.66 -16.18
C GLY A 312 -17.26 -13.20 -16.87
#